data_AF-A0A1Q4DJQ6-F1
#
_entry.id   AF-A0A1Q4DJQ6-F1
#
_cell.length_a   1.000
_cell.length_b   1.000
_cell.length_c   1.000
_cell.angle_alpha   90.00
_cell.angle_beta   90.00
_cell.angle_gamma   90.00
#
_symmetry.space_group_name_H-M   'P 1'
#
loop_
_entity.id
_entity.type
_entity.pdbx_description
1 polymer ?
#
loop_
_entity_poly.entity_id
_entity_poly.type
_entity_poly.pdbx_seq_one_letter_code
_entity_poly.pdbx_strand_id
1 'polypeptide(L)'
;MNMHNPPRGPKGPNRGQKNDGGGPRGRRPRVTPKGRQVDTTALTEIEALLAERPRRRDLLIEHLHLIQDKYGHLSAPHLTALAQLMRMSLTEVYEVATFYSHFDVVKDGPPPPPMTVRVCDSLSCAMAGSERLLAELPGKLGRDVRVIRAPCMGACDHAPVCAVGHLQTQQATVEKVEAAVAAKPHPHAWHPAIDFDMYQAAGGYTLLKDCLAGKRTREDLIAIVSDAGLRGLGGAGFPTGRKWSLVRAEPAPRLMAVNCDEGEPGTFKDRYYLERDPHRFLEGVLIGAWVVEAPAVYIYVRDEYPEIRLMLLAEIERLEKAGLTAHTHVHLRRGAGAYICGEESAMIESIEGKRGLPRHRPPYVAQVGLFGRPTLEQNVETLYWVRDIVERGPAWFSSQGKEGHKGFRSFSVSGRVKNPGVKVAPAGVTIRELIETYAGGMQDGHTLKGFLPGGASGGIFPASMADHPLDFGTLEKHGGFVGSHAVVILSEQDDMKAVALNLMKFFEDESCGQCTPCRVGTEKAVKLMQHGPWDTNLLTELATLMRDASICGLGQAAPNPLVSVMTFFPDDLAKPLGRW
;
A
#
# COMPACT_ATOMS: atom_id res chain seq x y z
N MET A 1 35.36 25.99 -37.82
CA MET A 1 36.63 26.21 -38.55
C MET A 1 37.76 26.12 -37.56
N ASN A 2 38.74 25.26 -37.85
CA ASN A 2 39.88 24.88 -37.02
C ASN A 2 40.85 26.04 -36.76
N MET A 3 41.47 26.06 -35.57
CA MET A 3 42.79 26.67 -35.37
C MET A 3 43.77 25.62 -34.86
N HIS A 4 44.85 25.44 -35.63
CA HIS A 4 46.03 24.64 -35.34
C HIS A 4 46.92 25.31 -34.27
N ASN A 5 47.70 24.50 -33.53
CA ASN A 5 48.97 24.94 -32.96
C ASN A 5 50.06 23.86 -33.17
N PRO A 6 51.30 24.19 -33.63
CA PRO A 6 52.38 23.24 -33.91
C PRO A 6 53.32 22.95 -32.70
N PRO A 7 54.30 22.03 -32.85
CA PRO A 7 54.90 21.27 -31.75
C PRO A 7 56.15 21.89 -31.10
N ARG A 8 56.45 21.46 -29.85
CA ARG A 8 57.65 21.83 -29.08
C ARG A 8 58.80 20.83 -29.28
N GLY A 9 59.97 21.35 -29.66
CA GLY A 9 61.27 20.66 -29.70
C GLY A 9 62.02 20.62 -28.35
N PRO A 10 63.24 20.04 -28.31
CA PRO A 10 63.69 19.16 -27.22
C PRO A 10 64.47 19.86 -26.09
N LYS A 11 64.44 19.25 -24.89
CA LYS A 11 65.21 19.65 -23.69
C LYS A 11 66.54 18.87 -23.62
N GLY A 12 67.62 19.60 -23.35
CA GLY A 12 68.96 19.07 -23.05
C GLY A 12 69.11 18.49 -21.63
N PRO A 13 70.29 17.89 -21.33
CA PRO A 13 70.42 16.87 -20.30
C PRO A 13 70.89 17.42 -18.95
N ASN A 14 70.50 16.77 -17.86
CA ASN A 14 71.27 16.86 -16.61
C ASN A 14 71.37 15.50 -15.92
N ARG A 15 72.55 15.30 -15.34
CA ARG A 15 73.21 14.06 -14.96
C ARG A 15 72.54 13.33 -13.78
N GLY A 16 72.71 12.01 -13.79
CA GLY A 16 72.06 11.09 -12.87
C GLY A 16 72.75 10.89 -11.53
N GLN A 17 71.99 10.31 -10.60
CA GLN A 17 72.48 9.47 -9.52
C GLN A 17 71.59 8.24 -9.41
N LYS A 18 72.27 7.11 -9.23
CA LYS A 18 71.79 5.73 -9.29
C LYS A 18 70.78 5.44 -8.18
N ASN A 19 69.73 4.70 -8.50
CA ASN A 19 69.01 3.87 -7.53
C ASN A 19 68.87 2.47 -8.12
N ASP A 20 69.55 1.53 -7.46
CA ASP A 20 69.43 0.09 -7.65
C ASP A 20 68.11 -0.43 -7.08
N GLY A 21 67.53 -1.43 -7.76
CA GLY A 21 66.76 -2.49 -7.10
C GLY A 21 65.23 -2.39 -7.11
N GLY A 22 64.59 -3.29 -7.88
CA GLY A 22 63.22 -3.76 -7.59
C GLY A 22 62.36 -4.00 -8.83
N GLY A 23 62.38 -5.23 -9.37
CA GLY A 23 61.52 -5.66 -10.48
C GLY A 23 60.02 -5.60 -10.17
N PRO A 24 59.15 -5.81 -11.19
CA PRO A 24 57.71 -5.61 -11.07
C PRO A 24 57.11 -6.70 -10.17
N ARG A 25 56.65 -6.31 -8.97
CA ARG A 25 55.85 -7.20 -8.10
C ARG A 25 54.50 -7.46 -8.76
N GLY A 26 54.38 -8.60 -9.44
CA GLY A 26 53.08 -9.16 -9.82
C GLY A 26 52.20 -9.30 -8.59
N ARG A 27 51.06 -8.60 -8.56
CA ARG A 27 50.06 -8.78 -7.50
C ARG A 27 49.57 -10.23 -7.56
N ARG A 28 49.73 -10.99 -6.46
CA ARG A 28 49.13 -12.32 -6.32
C ARG A 28 47.61 -12.23 -6.61
N PRO A 29 47.04 -13.16 -7.39
CA PRO A 29 45.59 -13.23 -7.56
C PRO A 29 44.93 -13.39 -6.19
N ARG A 30 43.82 -12.69 -5.96
CA ARG A 30 43.08 -12.79 -4.70
C ARG A 30 42.64 -14.24 -4.50
N VAL A 31 42.89 -14.78 -3.29
CA VAL A 31 42.48 -16.13 -2.89
C VAL A 31 40.96 -16.26 -2.81
N THR A 32 40.25 -15.14 -2.63
CA THR A 32 38.79 -15.10 -2.55
C THR A 32 38.18 -14.10 -3.55
N PRO A 33 36.96 -14.36 -4.06
CA PRO A 33 36.26 -13.43 -4.92
C PRO A 33 36.05 -12.05 -4.25
N LYS A 34 35.88 -11.00 -5.05
CA LYS A 34 35.47 -9.67 -4.54
C LYS A 34 34.04 -9.76 -3.98
N GLY A 35 33.86 -9.47 -2.69
CA GLY A 35 32.55 -9.46 -2.01
C GLY A 35 32.66 -9.71 -0.51
N ARG A 36 31.57 -9.47 0.24
CA ARG A 36 31.46 -9.92 1.64
C ARG A 36 31.51 -11.46 1.62
N GLN A 37 32.42 -12.03 2.42
CA GLN A 37 32.50 -13.48 2.58
C GLN A 37 31.28 -13.95 3.38
N VAL A 38 30.79 -15.14 3.06
CA VAL A 38 29.67 -15.72 3.78
C VAL A 38 30.17 -16.21 5.14
N ASP A 39 29.57 -15.67 6.18
CA ASP A 39 29.80 -16.13 7.55
C ASP A 39 29.13 -17.50 7.75
N THR A 40 29.89 -18.49 8.21
CA THR A 40 29.40 -19.88 8.32
C THR A 40 28.31 -20.03 9.38
N THR A 41 28.34 -19.21 10.43
CA THR A 41 27.31 -19.21 11.47
C THR A 41 26.00 -18.67 10.90
N ALA A 42 26.04 -17.49 10.26
CA ALA A 42 24.88 -16.91 9.60
C ALA A 42 24.30 -17.83 8.52
N LEU A 43 25.15 -18.55 7.77
CA LEU A 43 24.69 -19.54 6.80
C LEU A 43 23.87 -20.65 7.46
N THR A 44 24.41 -21.26 8.53
CA THR A 44 23.74 -22.34 9.27
C THR A 44 22.43 -21.86 9.89
N GLU A 45 22.42 -20.64 10.42
CA GLU A 45 21.24 -19.97 10.98
C GLU A 45 20.12 -19.79 9.94
N ILE A 46 20.45 -19.26 8.76
CA ILE A 46 19.47 -19.07 7.69
C ILE A 46 19.04 -20.41 7.09
N GLU A 47 19.92 -21.39 6.94
CA GLU A 47 19.56 -22.76 6.52
C GLU A 47 18.52 -23.37 7.46
N ALA A 48 18.77 -23.30 8.78
CA ALA A 48 17.85 -23.80 9.80
C ALA A 48 16.51 -23.04 9.80
N LEU A 49 16.55 -21.71 9.66
CA LEU A 49 15.35 -20.87 9.63
C LEU A 49 14.45 -21.17 8.43
N LEU A 50 15.05 -21.33 7.25
CA LEU A 50 14.33 -21.64 6.02
C LEU A 50 13.84 -23.11 6.00
N ALA A 51 14.53 -24.03 6.68
CA ALA A 51 14.20 -25.45 6.76
C ALA A 51 13.97 -26.06 5.37
N GLU A 52 12.81 -26.65 5.08
CA GLU A 52 12.47 -27.25 3.77
C GLU A 52 11.80 -26.27 2.79
N ARG A 53 11.66 -24.98 3.14
CA ARG A 53 10.94 -24.01 2.29
C ARG A 53 11.59 -23.83 0.92
N PRO A 54 10.86 -23.62 -0.17
CA PRO A 54 11.49 -23.43 -1.48
C PRO A 54 12.40 -22.18 -1.53
N ARG A 55 13.56 -22.30 -2.17
CA ARG A 55 14.50 -21.18 -2.40
C ARG A 55 14.24 -20.52 -3.76
N ARG A 56 12.97 -20.23 -4.04
CA ARG A 56 12.55 -19.55 -5.28
C ARG A 56 12.69 -18.03 -5.11
N ARG A 57 12.98 -17.33 -6.20
CA ARG A 57 13.16 -15.86 -6.18
C ARG A 57 11.94 -15.12 -5.65
N ASP A 58 10.74 -15.57 -6.01
CA ASP A 58 9.46 -14.97 -5.60
C ASP A 58 9.16 -15.09 -4.10
N LEU A 59 9.96 -15.86 -3.36
CA LEU A 59 9.85 -15.99 -1.90
C LEU A 59 10.87 -15.11 -1.16
N LEU A 60 11.61 -14.23 -1.85
CA LEU A 60 12.62 -13.40 -1.22
C LEU A 60 12.04 -12.57 -0.07
N ILE A 61 10.93 -11.86 -0.29
CA ILE A 61 10.31 -11.02 0.74
C ILE A 61 9.80 -11.87 1.92
N GLU A 62 9.22 -13.05 1.65
CA GLU A 62 8.80 -13.98 2.70
C GLU A 62 9.99 -14.44 3.55
N HIS A 63 11.14 -14.72 2.92
CA HIS A 63 12.36 -15.11 3.63
C HIS A 63 12.97 -13.95 4.41
N LEU A 64 12.87 -12.71 3.90
CA LEU A 64 13.26 -11.52 4.66
C LEU A 64 12.37 -11.33 5.90
N HIS A 65 11.06 -11.56 5.79
CA HIS A 65 10.17 -11.56 6.96
C HIS A 65 10.57 -12.61 8.00
N LEU A 66 10.92 -13.84 7.58
CA LEU A 66 11.39 -14.86 8.52
C LEU A 66 12.62 -14.39 9.31
N ILE A 67 13.57 -13.71 8.65
CA ILE A 67 14.77 -13.19 9.31
C ILE A 67 14.39 -12.03 10.25
N GLN A 68 13.60 -11.07 9.78
CA GLN A 68 13.14 -9.93 10.57
C GLN A 68 12.37 -10.38 11.81
N ASP A 69 11.43 -11.33 11.67
CA ASP A 69 10.62 -11.83 12.78
C ASP A 69 11.47 -12.63 13.79
N LYS A 70 12.48 -13.37 13.32
CA LYS A 70 13.34 -14.20 14.18
C LYS A 70 14.40 -13.40 14.93
N TYR A 71 15.03 -12.44 14.26
CA TYR A 71 16.22 -11.73 14.75
C TYR A 71 15.96 -10.24 15.08
N GLY A 72 14.76 -9.73 14.79
CA GLY A 72 14.37 -8.33 14.99
C GLY A 72 14.98 -7.33 14.00
N HIS A 73 15.81 -7.80 13.07
CA HIS A 73 16.47 -6.99 12.05
C HIS A 73 17.08 -7.88 10.96
N LEU A 74 17.49 -7.26 9.86
CA LEU A 74 18.21 -7.89 8.76
C LEU A 74 19.70 -7.52 8.81
N SER A 75 20.52 -8.40 9.39
CA SER A 75 21.96 -8.18 9.49
C SER A 75 22.68 -8.40 8.16
N ALA A 76 23.81 -7.71 7.97
CA ALA A 76 24.69 -7.91 6.83
C ALA A 76 25.12 -9.39 6.60
N PRO A 77 25.53 -10.16 7.63
CA PRO A 77 25.78 -11.59 7.51
C PRO A 77 24.55 -12.39 7.06
N HIS A 78 23.38 -12.15 7.65
CA HIS A 78 22.13 -12.86 7.29
C HIS A 78 21.72 -12.62 5.84
N LEU A 79 21.80 -11.37 5.36
CA LEU A 79 21.49 -11.06 3.96
C LEU A 79 22.48 -11.72 3.00
N THR A 80 23.76 -11.82 3.39
CA THR A 80 24.79 -12.50 2.59
C THR A 80 24.53 -14.02 2.53
N ALA A 81 24.18 -14.63 3.66
CA ALA A 81 23.78 -16.03 3.74
C ALA A 81 22.53 -16.32 2.90
N LEU A 82 21.49 -15.48 3.03
CA LEU A 82 20.26 -15.62 2.25
C LEU A 82 20.53 -15.53 0.74
N ALA A 83 21.34 -14.56 0.31
CA ALA A 83 21.72 -14.40 -1.10
C ALA A 83 22.42 -15.65 -1.65
N GLN A 84 23.34 -16.25 -0.88
CA GLN A 84 23.99 -17.51 -1.26
C GLN A 84 22.98 -18.66 -1.40
N LEU A 85 22.10 -18.85 -0.41
CA LEU A 85 21.13 -19.95 -0.40
C LEU A 85 20.09 -19.83 -1.52
N MET A 86 19.68 -18.61 -1.85
CA MET A 86 18.73 -18.33 -2.94
C MET A 86 19.41 -18.25 -4.31
N ARG A 87 20.73 -18.35 -4.38
CA ARG A 87 21.53 -18.17 -5.61
C ARG A 87 21.24 -16.82 -6.29
N MET A 88 21.10 -15.77 -5.50
CA MET A 88 20.88 -14.39 -5.93
C MET A 88 22.11 -13.55 -5.63
N SER A 89 22.27 -12.42 -6.33
CA SER A 89 23.31 -11.47 -5.93
C SER A 89 22.93 -10.80 -4.60
N LEU A 90 23.93 -10.51 -3.76
CA LEU A 90 23.71 -9.72 -2.54
C LEU A 90 23.11 -8.34 -2.87
N THR A 91 23.47 -7.75 -4.01
CA THR A 91 22.91 -6.47 -4.45
C THR A 91 21.40 -6.56 -4.62
N GLU A 92 20.88 -7.57 -5.32
CA GLU A 92 19.44 -7.74 -5.52
C GLU A 92 18.70 -7.95 -4.20
N VAL A 93 19.24 -8.81 -3.33
CA VAL A 93 18.67 -9.05 -1.98
C VAL A 93 18.65 -7.77 -1.16
N TYR A 94 19.75 -7.02 -1.18
CA TYR A 94 19.90 -5.78 -0.43
C TYR A 94 18.96 -4.68 -0.96
N GLU A 95 18.86 -4.51 -2.28
CA GLU A 95 17.97 -3.53 -2.90
C GLU A 95 16.50 -3.78 -2.55
N VAL A 96 16.07 -5.05 -2.53
CA VAL A 96 14.73 -5.45 -2.09
C VAL A 96 14.56 -5.14 -0.61
N ALA A 97 15.48 -5.60 0.25
CA ALA A 97 15.39 -5.39 1.70
C ALA A 97 15.31 -3.91 2.09
N THR A 98 16.05 -3.02 1.41
CA THR A 98 16.04 -1.58 1.73
C THR A 98 14.90 -0.79 1.12
N PHE A 99 14.11 -1.39 0.22
CA PHE A 99 12.96 -0.71 -0.39
C PHE A 99 11.75 -0.65 0.54
N TYR A 100 11.58 -1.66 1.39
CA TYR A 100 10.40 -1.83 2.23
C TYR A 100 10.65 -1.29 3.64
N SER A 101 9.75 -0.44 4.14
CA SER A 101 9.97 0.32 5.38
C SER A 101 9.95 -0.53 6.66
N HIS A 102 9.38 -1.73 6.61
CA HIS A 102 9.28 -2.61 7.77
C HIS A 102 10.50 -3.50 7.99
N PHE A 103 11.46 -3.49 7.07
CA PHE A 103 12.71 -4.21 7.23
C PHE A 103 13.79 -3.30 7.85
N ASP A 104 14.24 -3.67 9.05
CA ASP A 104 15.35 -3.00 9.73
C ASP A 104 16.69 -3.54 9.19
N VAL A 105 17.19 -2.94 8.11
CA VAL A 105 18.48 -3.34 7.52
C VAL A 105 19.67 -2.75 8.29
N VAL A 106 20.45 -3.60 8.95
CA VAL A 106 21.64 -3.19 9.73
C VAL A 106 22.91 -3.57 8.99
N LYS A 107 23.59 -2.56 8.44
CA LYS A 107 24.88 -2.73 7.74
C LYS A 107 26.04 -2.90 8.72
N ASP A 108 26.20 -1.94 9.61
CA ASP A 108 27.23 -1.82 10.65
C ASP A 108 26.56 -1.12 11.86
N GLY A 109 26.86 -1.54 13.09
CA GLY A 109 26.30 -0.97 14.31
C GLY A 109 25.45 -1.94 15.14
N PRO A 110 24.95 -1.49 16.31
CA PRO A 110 24.12 -2.32 17.17
C PRO A 110 22.74 -2.58 16.53
N PRO A 111 22.08 -3.70 16.87
CA PRO A 111 20.70 -3.95 16.45
C PRO A 111 19.75 -2.87 17.00
N PRO A 112 18.59 -2.66 16.37
CA PRO A 112 17.56 -1.79 16.93
C PRO A 112 17.08 -2.33 18.28
N PRO A 113 16.48 -1.46 19.13
CA PRO A 113 15.82 -1.92 20.34
C PRO A 113 14.78 -3.02 20.04
N PRO A 114 14.61 -4.01 20.93
CA PRO A 114 13.81 -5.21 20.68
C PRO A 114 12.33 -4.91 20.45
N MET A 115 11.83 -3.77 20.95
CA MET A 115 10.47 -3.31 20.73
C MET A 115 10.49 -2.04 19.87
N THR A 116 9.67 -2.00 18.83
CA THR A 116 9.38 -0.78 18.07
C THR A 116 7.92 -0.38 18.30
N VAL A 117 7.71 0.87 18.70
CA VAL A 117 6.40 1.53 18.69
C VAL A 117 6.35 2.42 17.45
N ARG A 118 5.45 2.09 16.54
CA ARG A 118 5.15 2.90 15.35
C ARG A 118 3.98 3.81 15.68
N VAL A 119 4.10 5.11 15.46
CA VAL A 119 3.00 6.07 15.63
C VAL A 119 2.55 6.52 14.26
N CYS A 120 1.26 6.33 13.94
CA CYS A 120 0.68 6.78 12.69
C CYS A 120 0.69 8.31 12.62
N ASP A 121 1.32 8.89 11.59
CA ASP A 121 1.36 10.34 11.38
C ASP A 121 0.52 10.82 10.19
N SER A 122 -0.28 9.92 9.60
CA SER A 122 -1.27 10.28 8.58
C SER A 122 -2.37 11.19 9.13
N LEU A 123 -2.98 11.96 8.22
CA LEU A 123 -3.87 13.08 8.49
C LEU A 123 -4.86 12.87 9.65
N SER A 124 -5.68 11.81 9.65
CA SER A 124 -6.66 11.59 10.74
C SER A 124 -6.01 11.40 12.11
N CYS A 125 -4.84 10.76 12.17
CA CYS A 125 -4.07 10.59 13.40
C CYS A 125 -3.39 11.89 13.83
N ALA A 126 -2.85 12.66 12.88
CA ALA A 126 -2.28 13.98 13.15
C ALA A 126 -3.34 14.93 13.74
N MET A 127 -4.53 14.99 13.13
CA MET A 127 -5.68 15.76 13.63
C MET A 127 -6.17 15.32 15.03
N ALA A 128 -5.89 14.07 15.40
CA ALA A 128 -6.22 13.47 16.69
C ALA A 128 -5.04 13.49 17.69
N GLY A 129 -3.94 14.18 17.37
CA GLY A 129 -2.82 14.43 18.29
C GLY A 129 -1.68 13.42 18.24
N SER A 130 -1.46 12.72 17.13
CA SER A 130 -0.34 11.76 17.03
C SER A 130 1.04 12.40 17.12
N GLU A 131 1.20 13.67 16.73
CA GLU A 131 2.44 14.44 16.93
C GLU A 131 2.81 14.58 18.41
N ARG A 132 1.81 14.74 19.28
CA ARG A 132 2.01 14.74 20.73
C ARG A 132 2.54 13.38 21.22
N LEU A 133 2.00 12.27 20.72
CA LEU A 133 2.47 10.93 21.06
C LEU A 133 3.94 10.74 20.62
N LEU A 134 4.30 11.18 19.42
CA LEU A 134 5.67 11.13 18.91
C LEU A 134 6.65 11.95 19.77
N ALA A 135 6.20 13.08 20.33
CA ALA A 135 7.01 13.91 21.20
C ALA A 135 7.17 13.33 22.62
N GLU A 136 6.10 12.77 23.19
CA GLU A 136 6.08 12.34 24.61
C GLU A 136 6.59 10.92 24.83
N LEU A 137 6.26 9.97 23.95
CA LEU A 137 6.59 8.54 24.14
C LEU A 137 8.10 8.27 24.29
N PRO A 138 9.02 8.89 23.53
CA PRO A 138 10.47 8.63 23.69
C PRO A 138 11.01 8.92 25.09
N GLY A 139 10.42 9.88 25.80
CA GLY A 139 10.82 10.23 27.17
C GLY A 139 10.16 9.36 28.25
N LYS A 140 9.16 8.57 27.88
CA LYS A 140 8.34 7.75 28.77
C LYS A 140 8.68 6.27 28.67
N LEU A 141 9.00 5.81 27.46
CA LEU A 141 9.35 4.42 27.20
C LEU A 141 10.82 4.15 27.53
N GLY A 142 11.12 2.94 28.00
CA GLY A 142 12.47 2.52 28.37
C GLY A 142 13.42 2.43 27.17
N ARG A 143 14.72 2.29 27.43
CA ARG A 143 15.78 2.21 26.39
C ARG A 143 15.64 1.02 25.43
N ASP A 144 14.88 0.00 25.83
CA ASP A 144 14.59 -1.19 25.03
C ASP A 144 13.45 -0.96 24.01
N VAL A 145 12.93 0.27 23.91
CA VAL A 145 11.84 0.63 23.02
C VAL A 145 12.27 1.79 22.13
N ARG A 146 12.11 1.62 20.82
CA ARG A 146 12.27 2.70 19.84
C ARG A 146 10.90 3.18 19.39
N VAL A 147 10.71 4.50 19.37
CA VAL A 147 9.50 5.13 18.81
C VAL A 147 9.82 5.67 17.42
N ILE A 148 9.03 5.32 16.41
CA ILE A 148 9.18 5.80 15.04
C ILE A 148 7.83 6.28 14.47
N ARG A 149 7.90 7.12 13.45
CA ARG A 149 6.75 7.48 12.61
C ARG A 149 6.40 6.33 11.68
N ALA A 150 5.14 6.25 11.28
CA ALA A 150 4.66 5.29 10.29
C ALA A 150 3.47 5.85 9.50
N PRO A 151 3.29 5.39 8.25
CA PRO A 151 2.13 5.75 7.44
C PRO A 151 0.83 5.16 8.00
N CYS A 152 -0.28 5.45 7.32
CA CYS A 152 -1.63 5.06 7.71
C CYS A 152 -1.74 3.55 7.99
N MET A 153 -2.14 3.16 9.19
CA MET A 153 -2.31 1.75 9.60
C MET A 153 -3.72 1.18 9.33
N GLY A 154 -4.56 1.90 8.56
CA GLY A 154 -5.89 1.44 8.18
C GLY A 154 -6.87 1.31 9.37
N ALA A 155 -6.87 2.30 10.26
CA ALA A 155 -7.78 2.43 11.40
C ALA A 155 -8.06 3.91 11.71
N CYS A 156 -8.28 4.70 10.66
CA CYS A 156 -8.47 6.15 10.79
C CYS A 156 -9.77 6.52 11.52
N ASP A 157 -10.73 5.60 11.62
CA ASP A 157 -11.92 5.69 12.45
C ASP A 157 -11.65 5.56 13.96
N HIS A 158 -10.49 5.04 14.32
CA HIS A 158 -10.02 4.89 15.69
C HIS A 158 -8.79 5.75 16.00
N ALA A 159 -8.58 6.83 15.26
CA ALA A 159 -7.45 7.73 15.43
C ALA A 159 -7.36 8.35 16.85
N PRO A 160 -6.14 8.63 17.37
CA PRO A 160 -4.85 8.28 16.79
C PRO A 160 -4.52 6.80 17.00
N VAL A 161 -3.67 6.24 16.13
CA VAL A 161 -3.30 4.81 16.16
C VAL A 161 -1.79 4.65 16.29
N CYS A 162 -1.36 3.74 17.16
CA CYS A 162 0.01 3.27 17.26
C CYS A 162 0.06 1.75 16.99
N ALA A 163 1.18 1.21 16.52
CA ALA A 163 1.46 -0.22 16.57
C ALA A 163 2.59 -0.49 17.56
N VAL A 164 2.34 -1.33 18.56
CA VAL A 164 3.33 -1.82 19.53
C VAL A 164 3.77 -3.20 19.05
N GLY A 165 4.99 -3.29 18.53
CA GLY A 165 5.40 -4.43 17.72
C GLY A 165 4.57 -4.48 16.44
N HIS A 166 3.68 -5.46 16.32
CA HIS A 166 2.71 -5.56 15.23
C HIS A 166 1.27 -5.23 15.65
N LEU A 167 0.98 -5.10 16.94
CA LEU A 167 -0.40 -4.94 17.41
C LEU A 167 -0.82 -3.47 17.50
N GLN A 168 -1.98 -3.18 16.94
CA GLN A 168 -2.51 -1.82 16.90
C GLN A 168 -3.14 -1.44 18.26
N THR A 169 -2.67 -0.33 18.81
CA THR A 169 -3.31 0.39 19.91
C THR A 169 -4.16 1.51 19.33
N GLN A 170 -5.47 1.30 19.33
CA GLN A 170 -6.48 2.25 18.86
C GLN A 170 -6.79 3.33 19.91
N GLN A 171 -7.20 4.52 19.45
CA GLN A 171 -7.45 5.71 20.28
C GLN A 171 -6.31 5.90 21.29
N ALA A 172 -5.08 5.88 20.76
CA ALA A 172 -3.86 5.77 21.53
C ALA A 172 -3.66 6.99 22.44
N THR A 173 -3.30 6.72 23.68
CA THR A 173 -2.76 7.70 24.62
C THR A 173 -1.37 7.23 25.06
N VAL A 174 -0.59 8.10 25.69
CA VAL A 174 0.71 7.72 26.25
C VAL A 174 0.56 6.51 27.19
N GLU A 175 -0.44 6.54 28.07
CA GLU A 175 -0.69 5.52 29.08
C GLU A 175 -1.10 4.18 28.44
N LYS A 176 -1.97 4.21 27.42
CA LYS A 176 -2.37 3.00 26.68
C LYS A 176 -1.17 2.36 25.99
N VAL A 177 -0.29 3.17 25.39
CA VAL A 177 0.90 2.68 24.71
C VAL A 177 1.91 2.12 25.73
N GLU A 178 2.13 2.78 26.87
CA GLU A 178 2.97 2.26 27.96
C GLU A 178 2.46 0.91 28.48
N ALA A 179 1.15 0.80 28.72
CA ALA A 179 0.52 -0.44 29.15
C ALA A 179 0.68 -1.55 28.10
N ALA A 180 0.47 -1.23 26.82
CA ALA A 180 0.67 -2.16 25.72
C ALA A 180 2.14 -2.61 25.63
N VAL A 181 3.11 -1.71 25.73
CA VAL A 181 4.54 -2.06 25.74
C VAL A 181 4.87 -3.00 26.89
N ALA A 182 4.36 -2.74 28.10
CA ALA A 182 4.57 -3.59 29.26
C ALA A 182 3.99 -5.00 29.08
N ALA A 183 2.86 -5.13 28.37
CA ALA A 183 2.22 -6.40 28.09
C ALA A 183 2.97 -7.29 27.07
N LYS A 184 3.92 -6.72 26.30
CA LYS A 184 4.68 -7.40 25.23
C LYS A 184 3.79 -8.22 24.29
N PRO A 185 2.82 -7.58 23.63
CA PRO A 185 1.74 -8.28 22.99
C PRO A 185 2.23 -8.88 21.66
N HIS A 186 1.60 -9.98 21.24
CA HIS A 186 1.89 -10.65 19.98
C HIS A 186 0.60 -10.89 19.22
N PRO A 187 0.59 -10.72 17.88
CA PRO A 187 -0.62 -10.86 17.09
C PRO A 187 -1.14 -12.30 17.12
N HIS A 188 -2.45 -12.43 17.20
CA HIS A 188 -3.16 -13.69 17.07
C HIS A 188 -4.08 -13.65 15.84
N ALA A 189 -4.52 -14.81 15.37
CA ALA A 189 -5.52 -14.85 14.31
C ALA A 189 -6.78 -14.11 14.77
N TRP A 190 -7.23 -13.15 13.96
CA TRP A 190 -8.49 -12.47 14.20
C TRP A 190 -9.65 -13.46 14.18
N HIS A 191 -10.62 -13.27 15.07
CA HIS A 191 -11.85 -14.06 15.10
C HIS A 191 -12.97 -13.29 14.38
N PRO A 192 -13.33 -13.66 13.15
CA PRO A 192 -14.34 -12.93 12.40
C PRO A 192 -15.74 -13.12 13.01
N ALA A 193 -16.62 -12.14 12.78
CA ALA A 193 -18.01 -12.21 13.25
C ALA A 193 -18.81 -13.34 12.55
N ILE A 194 -18.45 -13.67 11.32
CA ILE A 194 -18.97 -14.78 10.53
C ILE A 194 -17.76 -15.63 10.12
N ASP A 195 -17.58 -16.76 10.80
CA ASP A 195 -16.55 -17.74 10.46
C ASP A 195 -16.98 -18.68 9.32
N PHE A 196 -16.09 -19.59 8.93
CA PHE A 196 -16.32 -20.57 7.88
C PHE A 196 -17.60 -21.41 8.09
N ASP A 197 -17.82 -21.91 9.32
CA ASP A 197 -18.91 -22.84 9.60
C ASP A 197 -20.25 -22.09 9.57
N MET A 198 -20.29 -20.88 10.14
CA MET A 198 -21.45 -19.99 10.05
C MET A 198 -21.76 -19.60 8.60
N TYR A 199 -20.73 -19.23 7.84
CA TYR A 199 -20.89 -18.85 6.43
C TYR A 199 -21.41 -20.03 5.59
N GLN A 200 -20.85 -21.22 5.77
CA GLN A 200 -21.27 -22.43 5.07
C GLN A 200 -22.69 -22.86 5.45
N ALA A 201 -23.05 -22.81 6.74
CA ALA A 201 -24.40 -23.11 7.22
C ALA A 201 -25.46 -22.16 6.64
N ALA A 202 -25.09 -20.90 6.37
CA ALA A 202 -25.93 -19.90 5.71
C ALA A 202 -26.00 -20.07 4.17
N GLY A 203 -25.46 -21.15 3.61
CA GLY A 203 -25.46 -21.44 2.17
C GLY A 203 -24.22 -20.94 1.42
N GLY A 204 -23.21 -20.41 2.12
CA GLY A 204 -21.94 -20.03 1.53
C GLY A 204 -21.26 -21.17 0.76
N TYR A 205 -20.52 -20.81 -0.29
CA TYR A 205 -19.89 -21.73 -1.24
C TYR A 205 -20.84 -22.52 -2.16
N THR A 206 -22.16 -22.31 -2.07
CA THR A 206 -23.10 -22.95 -3.01
C THR A 206 -22.90 -22.44 -4.44
N LEU A 207 -22.72 -21.13 -4.61
CA LEU A 207 -22.46 -20.55 -5.93
C LEU A 207 -21.16 -21.08 -6.53
N LEU A 208 -20.08 -21.16 -5.74
CA LEU A 208 -18.83 -21.77 -6.18
C LEU A 208 -19.03 -23.23 -6.61
N LYS A 209 -19.75 -24.03 -5.82
CA LYS A 209 -20.04 -25.44 -6.15
C LYS A 209 -20.84 -25.57 -7.45
N ASP A 210 -21.81 -24.68 -7.68
CA ASP A 210 -22.58 -24.65 -8.92
C ASP A 210 -21.73 -24.27 -10.14
N CYS A 211 -20.76 -23.36 -9.98
CA CYS A 211 -19.76 -23.06 -11.00
C CYS A 211 -18.88 -24.28 -11.33
N LEU A 212 -18.37 -24.96 -10.30
CA LEU A 212 -17.52 -26.15 -10.46
C LEU A 212 -18.28 -27.34 -11.06
N ALA A 213 -19.57 -27.48 -10.76
CA ALA A 213 -20.44 -28.52 -11.31
C ALA A 213 -20.96 -28.20 -12.72
N GLY A 214 -20.61 -27.05 -13.30
CA GLY A 214 -21.04 -26.64 -14.64
C GLY A 214 -22.50 -26.20 -14.74
N LYS A 215 -23.17 -25.92 -13.62
CA LYS A 215 -24.53 -25.33 -13.61
C LYS A 215 -24.52 -23.84 -13.95
N ARG A 216 -23.37 -23.19 -13.79
CA ARG A 216 -23.11 -21.81 -14.21
C ARG A 216 -22.03 -21.80 -15.29
N THR A 217 -22.11 -20.83 -16.20
CA THR A 217 -21.08 -20.58 -17.21
C THR A 217 -20.29 -19.33 -16.87
N ARG A 218 -19.06 -19.23 -17.39
CA ARG A 218 -18.19 -18.07 -17.14
C ARG A 218 -18.76 -16.81 -17.80
N GLU A 219 -19.35 -17.00 -18.97
CA GLU A 219 -20.07 -15.99 -19.74
C GLU A 219 -21.28 -15.45 -18.96
N ASP A 220 -22.05 -16.30 -18.29
CA ASP A 220 -23.17 -15.91 -17.41
C ASP A 220 -22.69 -15.00 -16.28
N LEU A 221 -21.66 -15.42 -15.54
CA LEU A 221 -21.12 -14.60 -14.43
C LEU A 221 -20.55 -13.27 -14.91
N ILE A 222 -19.83 -13.27 -16.04
CA ILE A 222 -19.31 -12.04 -16.64
C ILE A 222 -20.46 -11.11 -17.05
N ALA A 223 -21.53 -11.63 -17.66
CA ALA A 223 -22.69 -10.85 -18.06
C ALA A 223 -23.39 -10.25 -16.83
N ILE A 224 -23.70 -11.06 -15.81
CA ILE A 224 -24.33 -10.59 -14.57
C ILE A 224 -23.53 -9.46 -13.90
N VAL A 225 -22.21 -9.62 -13.75
CA VAL A 225 -21.36 -8.60 -13.13
C VAL A 225 -21.25 -7.34 -13.99
N SER A 226 -21.28 -7.50 -15.32
CA SER A 226 -21.29 -6.37 -16.26
C SER A 226 -22.60 -5.59 -16.21
N ASP A 227 -23.74 -6.28 -16.21
CA ASP A 227 -25.08 -5.70 -16.20
C ASP A 227 -25.37 -4.98 -14.88
N ALA A 228 -24.87 -5.54 -13.77
CA ALA A 228 -24.87 -4.89 -12.46
C ALA A 228 -24.13 -3.55 -12.48
N GLY A 229 -23.20 -3.36 -13.41
CA GLY A 229 -22.35 -2.18 -13.48
C GLY A 229 -21.30 -2.15 -12.36
N LEU A 230 -20.85 -3.31 -11.88
CA LEU A 230 -19.79 -3.38 -10.88
C LEU A 230 -18.49 -2.79 -11.46
N ARG A 231 -17.88 -1.87 -10.71
CA ARG A 231 -16.59 -1.26 -11.02
C ARG A 231 -15.58 -1.71 -9.97
N GLY A 232 -14.29 -1.66 -10.29
CA GLY A 232 -13.21 -1.96 -9.35
C GLY A 232 -13.18 -0.95 -8.20
N LEU A 233 -13.42 -1.43 -6.97
CA LEU A 233 -13.59 -0.64 -5.75
C LEU A 233 -12.27 -0.36 -5.01
N GLY A 234 -11.13 -0.61 -5.65
CA GLY A 234 -9.80 -0.27 -5.13
C GLY A 234 -9.31 1.13 -5.48
N GLY A 235 -9.99 1.85 -6.40
CA GLY A 235 -9.64 3.24 -6.71
C GLY A 235 -9.89 3.68 -8.14
N ALA A 236 -9.45 2.89 -9.11
CA ALA A 236 -9.50 3.27 -10.52
C ALA A 236 -10.91 3.17 -11.14
N GLY A 237 -11.82 2.42 -10.53
CA GLY A 237 -13.18 2.27 -11.04
C GLY A 237 -13.26 1.61 -12.42
N PHE A 238 -12.34 0.72 -12.80
CA PHE A 238 -12.45 0.03 -14.09
C PHE A 238 -13.62 -0.97 -14.08
N PRO A 239 -14.45 -1.10 -15.15
CA PRO A 239 -15.58 -2.03 -15.16
C PRO A 239 -15.14 -3.49 -14.97
N THR A 240 -15.66 -4.15 -13.93
CA THR A 240 -15.17 -5.46 -13.48
C THR A 240 -15.39 -6.56 -14.51
N GLY A 241 -16.60 -6.67 -15.07
CA GLY A 241 -16.90 -7.68 -16.10
C GLY A 241 -16.09 -7.49 -17.40
N ARG A 242 -15.77 -6.24 -17.75
CA ARG A 242 -14.82 -5.96 -18.85
C ARG A 242 -13.41 -6.44 -18.52
N LYS A 243 -12.92 -6.21 -17.29
CA LYS A 243 -11.60 -6.70 -16.84
C LYS A 243 -11.53 -8.22 -16.94
N TRP A 244 -12.57 -8.92 -16.49
CA TRP A 244 -12.67 -10.38 -16.57
C TRP A 244 -12.64 -10.88 -18.02
N SER A 245 -13.41 -10.25 -18.90
CA SER A 245 -13.45 -10.58 -20.32
C SER A 245 -12.08 -10.42 -20.99
N LEU A 246 -11.39 -9.30 -20.71
CA LEU A 246 -10.07 -9.01 -21.27
C LEU A 246 -9.03 -10.05 -20.85
N VAL A 247 -8.93 -10.35 -19.56
CA VAL A 247 -7.95 -11.35 -19.06
C VAL A 247 -8.27 -12.74 -19.58
N ARG A 248 -9.55 -13.12 -19.62
CA ARG A 248 -9.96 -14.44 -20.12
C ARG A 248 -9.70 -14.60 -21.62
N ALA A 249 -9.69 -13.51 -22.40
CA ALA A 249 -9.36 -13.56 -23.81
C ALA A 249 -7.86 -13.83 -24.08
N GLU A 250 -6.98 -13.55 -23.11
CA GLU A 250 -5.54 -13.79 -23.24
C GLU A 250 -5.19 -15.29 -23.16
N PRO A 251 -4.04 -15.74 -23.69
CA PRO A 251 -3.64 -17.15 -23.64
C PRO A 251 -3.43 -17.70 -22.21
N ALA A 252 -3.79 -18.96 -21.99
CA ALA A 252 -3.43 -19.68 -20.78
C ALA A 252 -1.91 -19.98 -20.70
N PRO A 253 -1.31 -20.17 -19.51
CA PRO A 253 -1.94 -20.04 -18.20
C PRO A 253 -2.13 -18.57 -17.79
N ARG A 254 -3.29 -18.25 -17.23
CA ARG A 254 -3.61 -16.96 -16.61
C ARG A 254 -3.43 -17.06 -15.10
N LEU A 255 -3.23 -15.96 -14.41
CA LEU A 255 -3.12 -15.92 -12.95
C LEU A 255 -4.08 -14.89 -12.36
N MET A 256 -4.22 -14.90 -11.03
CA MET A 256 -4.98 -13.88 -10.32
C MET A 256 -4.15 -13.29 -9.19
N ALA A 257 -4.23 -11.97 -9.03
CA ALA A 257 -3.69 -11.24 -7.90
C ALA A 257 -4.86 -10.56 -7.16
N VAL A 258 -4.80 -10.51 -5.85
CA VAL A 258 -5.79 -9.84 -5.02
C VAL A 258 -5.09 -8.81 -4.16
N ASN A 259 -5.49 -7.55 -4.34
CA ASN A 259 -4.93 -6.42 -3.64
C ASN A 259 -5.66 -6.22 -2.31
N CYS A 260 -4.97 -6.58 -1.23
CA CYS A 260 -5.30 -6.29 0.17
C CYS A 260 -4.22 -5.38 0.79
N ASP A 261 -3.58 -4.54 -0.03
CA ASP A 261 -2.69 -3.46 0.40
C ASP A 261 -3.48 -2.16 0.53
N GLU A 262 -4.39 -2.12 1.52
CA GLU A 262 -5.23 -0.97 1.83
C GLU A 262 -4.40 0.18 2.44
N GLY A 263 -3.51 0.76 1.63
CA GLY A 263 -2.50 1.74 2.06
C GLY A 263 -2.92 3.20 1.94
N GLU A 264 -3.95 3.52 1.15
CA GLU A 264 -4.41 4.91 0.95
C GLU A 264 -4.90 5.52 2.28
N PRO A 265 -4.29 6.64 2.75
CA PRO A 265 -4.65 7.27 4.01
C PRO A 265 -6.15 7.58 4.12
N GLY A 266 -6.78 7.10 5.19
CA GLY A 266 -8.22 7.21 5.41
C GLY A 266 -9.03 5.99 4.95
N THR A 267 -8.43 5.01 4.27
CA THR A 267 -9.13 3.78 3.85
C THR A 267 -9.02 2.69 4.92
N PHE A 268 -10.14 2.04 5.24
CA PHE A 268 -10.22 0.92 6.19
C PHE A 268 -11.45 0.01 5.92
N LYS A 269 -11.99 0.04 4.69
CA LYS A 269 -13.17 -0.71 4.27
C LYS A 269 -12.86 -2.18 3.98
N ASP A 270 -11.69 -2.48 3.44
CA ASP A 270 -11.27 -3.84 3.16
C ASP A 270 -11.00 -4.57 4.48
N ARG A 271 -10.32 -3.91 5.42
CA ARG A 271 -10.22 -4.35 6.81
C ARG A 271 -11.60 -4.65 7.42
N TYR A 272 -12.54 -3.71 7.29
CA TYR A 272 -13.90 -3.85 7.83
C TYR A 272 -14.59 -5.13 7.38
N TYR A 273 -14.44 -5.50 6.10
CA TYR A 273 -15.01 -6.74 5.55
C TYR A 273 -14.26 -7.98 6.02
N LEU A 274 -12.94 -7.96 6.00
CA LEU A 274 -12.11 -9.09 6.42
C LEU A 274 -12.28 -9.45 7.90
N GLU A 275 -12.45 -8.45 8.77
CA GLU A 275 -12.71 -8.66 10.20
C GLU A 275 -14.11 -9.21 10.49
N ARG A 276 -15.06 -9.10 9.56
CA ARG A 276 -16.48 -9.45 9.79
C ARG A 276 -16.91 -10.71 9.05
N ASP A 277 -16.69 -10.77 7.75
CA ASP A 277 -17.17 -11.85 6.89
C ASP A 277 -16.11 -12.17 5.80
N PRO A 278 -14.97 -12.73 6.20
CA PRO A 278 -13.87 -13.02 5.28
C PRO A 278 -14.25 -14.09 4.24
N HIS A 279 -15.19 -14.98 4.56
CA HIS A 279 -15.56 -16.06 3.66
C HIS A 279 -16.36 -15.60 2.45
N ARG A 280 -17.13 -14.52 2.56
CA ARG A 280 -17.75 -13.89 1.38
C ARG A 280 -16.72 -13.36 0.39
N PHE A 281 -15.67 -12.72 0.90
CA PHE A 281 -14.52 -12.32 0.10
C PHE A 281 -13.81 -13.54 -0.51
N LEU A 282 -13.48 -14.56 0.29
CA LEU A 282 -12.76 -15.75 -0.18
C LEU A 282 -13.57 -16.55 -1.22
N GLU A 283 -14.89 -16.63 -1.10
CA GLU A 283 -15.73 -17.20 -2.15
C GLU A 283 -15.64 -16.39 -3.45
N GLY A 284 -15.70 -15.06 -3.36
CA GLY A 284 -15.48 -14.16 -4.50
C GLY A 284 -14.12 -14.37 -5.16
N VAL A 285 -13.05 -14.61 -4.38
CA VAL A 285 -11.72 -14.95 -4.88
C VAL A 285 -11.76 -16.24 -5.70
N LEU A 286 -12.34 -17.31 -5.15
CA LEU A 286 -12.41 -18.62 -5.81
C LEU A 286 -13.26 -18.60 -7.08
N ILE A 287 -14.34 -17.81 -7.08
CA ILE A 287 -15.17 -17.56 -8.27
C ILE A 287 -14.38 -16.77 -9.32
N GLY A 288 -13.72 -15.69 -8.93
CA GLY A 288 -12.88 -14.89 -9.83
C GLY A 288 -11.81 -15.73 -10.52
N ALA A 289 -11.12 -16.58 -9.75
CA ALA A 289 -10.14 -17.53 -10.27
C ALA A 289 -10.76 -18.53 -11.26
N TRP A 290 -11.94 -19.06 -10.95
CA TRP A 290 -12.68 -19.97 -11.83
C TRP A 290 -13.10 -19.30 -13.15
N VAL A 291 -13.56 -18.05 -13.09
CA VAL A 291 -13.98 -17.28 -14.27
C VAL A 291 -12.84 -17.11 -15.26
N VAL A 292 -11.64 -16.72 -14.80
CA VAL A 292 -10.48 -16.53 -15.68
C VAL A 292 -9.62 -17.78 -15.84
N GLU A 293 -10.03 -18.92 -15.26
CA GLU A 293 -9.29 -20.18 -15.33
C GLU A 293 -7.86 -20.05 -14.78
N ALA A 294 -7.69 -19.30 -13.68
CA ALA A 294 -6.43 -19.15 -13.00
C ALA A 294 -6.14 -20.38 -12.13
N PRO A 295 -5.04 -21.12 -12.36
CA PRO A 295 -4.64 -22.25 -11.52
C PRO A 295 -3.99 -21.80 -10.21
N ALA A 296 -3.65 -20.51 -10.08
CA ALA A 296 -3.12 -19.94 -8.86
C ALA A 296 -3.57 -18.49 -8.65
N VAL A 297 -3.86 -18.17 -7.39
CA VAL A 297 -4.22 -16.85 -6.88
C VAL A 297 -3.17 -16.38 -5.87
N TYR A 298 -2.82 -15.11 -5.91
CA TYR A 298 -1.93 -14.47 -4.93
C TYR A 298 -2.66 -13.35 -4.22
N ILE A 299 -3.00 -13.56 -2.94
CA ILE A 299 -3.58 -12.53 -2.08
C ILE A 299 -2.43 -11.80 -1.40
N TYR A 300 -2.25 -10.52 -1.70
CA TYR A 300 -1.20 -9.68 -1.14
C TYR A 300 -1.77 -8.83 -0.01
N VAL A 301 -1.37 -9.12 1.22
CA VAL A 301 -1.87 -8.47 2.44
C VAL A 301 -0.79 -7.61 3.04
N ARG A 302 -1.13 -6.34 3.32
CA ARG A 302 -0.23 -5.40 4.00
C ARG A 302 0.24 -5.90 5.36
N ASP A 303 1.42 -5.46 5.78
CA ASP A 303 2.01 -5.93 7.03
C ASP A 303 1.31 -5.40 8.29
N GLU A 304 0.65 -4.25 8.16
CA GLU A 304 -0.07 -3.57 9.24
C GLU A 304 -1.36 -4.29 9.65
N TYR A 305 -1.73 -5.36 8.93
CA TYR A 305 -2.87 -6.25 9.22
C TYR A 305 -2.41 -7.66 9.67
N PRO A 306 -1.61 -7.78 10.76
CA PRO A 306 -1.04 -9.06 11.15
C PRO A 306 -2.11 -10.07 11.60
N GLU A 307 -3.16 -9.62 12.29
CA GLU A 307 -4.21 -10.49 12.81
C GLU A 307 -5.09 -11.05 11.69
N ILE A 308 -5.40 -10.22 10.69
CA ILE A 308 -6.11 -10.62 9.47
C ILE A 308 -5.23 -11.58 8.65
N ARG A 309 -3.93 -11.32 8.52
CA ARG A 309 -3.01 -12.24 7.83
C ARG A 309 -3.02 -13.63 8.49
N LEU A 310 -2.93 -13.69 9.81
CA LEU A 310 -2.97 -14.95 10.56
C LEU A 310 -4.33 -15.66 10.41
N MET A 311 -5.43 -14.90 10.42
CA MET A 311 -6.78 -15.44 10.15
C MET A 311 -6.88 -16.00 8.73
N LEU A 312 -6.43 -15.25 7.71
CA LEU A 312 -6.49 -15.70 6.32
C LEU A 312 -5.65 -16.96 6.08
N LEU A 313 -4.48 -17.08 6.72
CA LEU A 313 -3.70 -18.33 6.68
C LEU A 313 -4.50 -19.53 7.18
N ALA A 314 -5.15 -19.38 8.34
CA ALA A 314 -5.96 -20.45 8.93
C ALA A 314 -7.19 -20.78 8.06
N GLU A 315 -7.88 -19.76 7.55
CA GLU A 315 -9.09 -19.96 6.75
C GLU A 315 -8.80 -20.51 5.35
N ILE A 316 -7.67 -20.15 4.72
CA ILE A 316 -7.22 -20.75 3.47
C ILE A 316 -6.95 -22.25 3.66
N GLU A 317 -6.28 -22.64 4.75
CA GLU A 317 -6.05 -24.06 5.07
C GLU A 317 -7.37 -24.82 5.26
N ARG A 318 -8.38 -24.19 5.87
CA ARG A 318 -9.73 -24.78 6.01
C ARG A 318 -10.41 -24.97 4.66
N LEU A 319 -10.30 -24.01 3.74
CA LEU A 319 -10.83 -24.14 2.37
C LEU A 319 -10.21 -25.29 1.61
N GLU A 320 -8.89 -25.47 1.75
CA GLU A 320 -8.15 -26.60 1.15
C GLU A 320 -8.63 -27.93 1.70
N LYS A 321 -8.75 -28.07 3.03
CA LYS A 321 -9.27 -29.28 3.68
C LYS A 321 -10.72 -29.59 3.30
N ALA A 322 -11.52 -28.56 3.05
CA ALA A 322 -12.90 -28.69 2.58
C ALA A 322 -13.01 -29.03 1.08
N GLY A 323 -11.90 -29.07 0.34
CA GLY A 323 -11.88 -29.37 -1.10
C GLY A 323 -12.43 -28.24 -1.98
N LEU A 324 -12.57 -27.02 -1.45
CA LEU A 324 -13.15 -25.88 -2.18
C LEU A 324 -12.13 -25.21 -3.14
N THR A 325 -10.86 -25.57 -3.04
CA THR A 325 -9.75 -25.01 -3.83
C THR A 325 -9.22 -25.97 -4.89
N ALA A 326 -9.94 -27.06 -5.22
CA ALA A 326 -9.45 -28.08 -6.15
C ALA A 326 -9.08 -27.55 -7.55
N HIS A 327 -9.67 -26.44 -8.00
CA HIS A 327 -9.39 -25.80 -9.29
C HIS A 327 -8.30 -24.73 -9.26
N THR A 328 -7.84 -24.29 -8.07
CA THR A 328 -6.84 -23.21 -7.95
C THR A 328 -6.08 -23.27 -6.63
N HIS A 329 -4.78 -22.99 -6.66
CA HIS A 329 -3.98 -22.82 -5.46
C HIS A 329 -4.08 -21.37 -4.93
N VAL A 330 -4.34 -21.18 -3.64
CA VAL A 330 -4.39 -19.83 -3.04
C VAL A 330 -3.09 -19.59 -2.26
N HIS A 331 -2.34 -18.57 -2.67
CA HIS A 331 -1.12 -18.13 -1.97
C HIS A 331 -1.40 -16.83 -1.22
N LEU A 332 -1.08 -16.80 0.07
CA LEU A 332 -1.03 -15.55 0.83
C LEU A 332 0.39 -14.98 0.77
N ARG A 333 0.51 -13.68 0.47
CA ARG A 333 1.78 -12.94 0.41
C ARG A 333 1.74 -11.79 1.40
N ARG A 334 2.81 -11.65 2.19
CA ARG A 334 2.96 -10.59 3.18
C ARG A 334 3.67 -9.40 2.54
N GLY A 335 3.04 -8.23 2.57
CA GLY A 335 3.68 -6.96 2.24
C GLY A 335 4.63 -6.50 3.35
N ALA A 336 5.37 -5.42 3.12
CA ALA A 336 6.41 -4.96 4.04
C ALA A 336 6.46 -3.42 4.22
N GLY A 337 5.28 -2.78 4.17
CA GLY A 337 5.13 -1.34 4.44
C GLY A 337 5.60 -0.46 3.28
N ALA A 338 4.89 -0.50 2.15
CA ALA A 338 5.13 0.37 1.01
C ALA A 338 3.82 0.67 0.29
N TYR A 339 3.29 1.89 0.44
CA TYR A 339 2.00 2.32 -0.14
C TYR A 339 1.94 2.14 -1.66
N ILE A 340 3.07 2.32 -2.35
CA ILE A 340 3.15 2.12 -3.79
C ILE A 340 2.78 0.68 -4.21
N CYS A 341 2.90 -0.31 -3.32
CA CYS A 341 2.49 -1.69 -3.61
C CYS A 341 0.96 -1.86 -3.70
N GLY A 342 0.16 -0.84 -3.37
CA GLY A 342 -1.24 -0.77 -3.73
C GLY A 342 -1.48 -0.51 -5.22
N GLU A 343 -0.48 -0.06 -5.97
CA GLU A 343 -0.53 0.04 -7.44
C GLU A 343 -0.40 -1.35 -8.06
N GLU A 344 -1.28 -1.64 -9.03
CA GLU A 344 -1.48 -2.98 -9.63
C GLU A 344 -0.18 -3.68 -10.04
N SER A 345 0.75 -2.97 -10.68
CA SER A 345 1.98 -3.54 -11.21
C SER A 345 3.12 -3.55 -10.18
N ALA A 346 3.16 -2.59 -9.26
CA ALA A 346 4.09 -2.59 -8.13
C ALA A 346 3.80 -3.75 -7.16
N MET A 347 2.51 -4.05 -6.89
CA MET A 347 2.08 -5.22 -6.14
C MET A 347 2.65 -6.51 -6.75
N ILE A 348 2.56 -6.63 -8.07
CA ILE A 348 3.06 -7.78 -8.82
C ILE A 348 4.57 -7.91 -8.69
N GLU A 349 5.33 -6.82 -8.81
CA GLU A 349 6.78 -6.84 -8.56
C GLU A 349 7.11 -7.29 -7.13
N SER A 350 6.31 -6.87 -6.13
CA SER A 350 6.45 -7.31 -4.74
C SER A 350 6.18 -8.81 -4.59
N ILE A 351 5.08 -9.33 -5.14
CA ILE A 351 4.76 -10.78 -5.15
C ILE A 351 5.88 -11.60 -5.83
N GLU A 352 6.55 -11.03 -6.83
CA GLU A 352 7.68 -11.64 -7.54
C GLU A 352 9.02 -11.52 -6.79
N GLY A 353 9.02 -11.01 -5.56
CA GLY A 353 10.21 -10.89 -4.71
C GLY A 353 11.14 -9.74 -5.12
N LYS A 354 10.61 -8.69 -5.75
CA LYS A 354 11.36 -7.51 -6.22
C LYS A 354 10.97 -6.26 -5.42
N ARG A 355 11.62 -5.14 -5.71
CA ARG A 355 11.15 -3.82 -5.28
C ARG A 355 9.80 -3.53 -5.95
N GLY A 356 8.85 -2.94 -5.23
CA GLY A 356 7.53 -2.53 -5.74
C GLY A 356 7.60 -1.31 -6.67
N LEU A 357 8.34 -1.43 -7.77
CA LEU A 357 8.47 -0.38 -8.78
C LEU A 357 7.39 -0.57 -9.85
N PRO A 358 6.52 0.41 -10.10
CA PRO A 358 5.52 0.29 -11.16
C PRO A 358 6.13 -0.05 -12.53
N ARG A 359 5.50 -0.97 -13.25
CA ARG A 359 5.91 -1.37 -14.60
C ARG A 359 5.51 -0.29 -15.61
N HIS A 360 6.36 -0.11 -16.62
CA HIS A 360 5.97 0.71 -17.77
C HIS A 360 4.83 0.03 -18.54
N ARG A 361 3.80 0.81 -18.84
CA ARG A 361 2.63 0.38 -19.63
C ARG A 361 2.66 1.09 -20.99
N PRO A 362 2.34 0.39 -22.11
CA PRO A 362 2.09 -1.05 -22.24
C PRO A 362 3.36 -1.93 -22.15
N PRO A 363 3.24 -3.27 -21.91
CA PRO A 363 1.99 -4.04 -21.78
C PRO A 363 1.28 -3.85 -20.44
N TYR A 364 -0.04 -4.06 -20.41
CA TYR A 364 -0.84 -4.01 -19.18
C TYR A 364 -0.76 -5.33 -18.41
N VAL A 365 -1.05 -5.29 -17.11
CA VAL A 365 -1.07 -6.47 -16.22
C VAL A 365 -2.03 -7.56 -16.72
N ALA A 366 -3.15 -7.16 -17.32
CA ALA A 366 -4.09 -8.09 -17.94
C ALA A 366 -3.45 -8.98 -19.01
N GLN A 367 -2.36 -8.52 -19.64
CA GLN A 367 -1.63 -9.22 -20.70
C GLN A 367 -0.32 -9.84 -20.17
N VAL A 368 0.45 -9.07 -19.41
CA VAL A 368 1.76 -9.48 -18.87
C VAL A 368 1.86 -9.01 -17.41
N GLY A 369 1.26 -9.79 -16.52
CA GLY A 369 1.27 -9.59 -15.07
C GLY A 369 2.24 -10.54 -14.34
N LEU A 370 1.72 -11.26 -13.35
CA LEU A 370 2.49 -12.16 -12.49
C LEU A 370 3.27 -13.18 -13.32
N PHE A 371 4.58 -13.25 -13.09
CA PHE A 371 5.50 -14.19 -13.73
C PHE A 371 5.42 -14.13 -15.27
N GLY A 372 5.12 -12.95 -15.82
CA GLY A 372 4.96 -12.73 -17.25
C GLY A 372 3.70 -13.35 -17.85
N ARG A 373 2.68 -13.66 -17.03
CA ARG A 373 1.42 -14.25 -17.46
C ARG A 373 0.26 -13.25 -17.39
N PRO A 374 -0.75 -13.37 -18.26
CA PRO A 374 -1.99 -12.60 -18.14
C PRO A 374 -2.56 -12.73 -16.72
N THR A 375 -2.86 -11.60 -16.08
CA THR A 375 -3.25 -11.60 -14.67
C THR A 375 -4.51 -10.78 -14.43
N LEU A 376 -5.49 -11.39 -13.76
CA LEU A 376 -6.63 -10.68 -13.19
C LEU A 376 -6.22 -10.09 -11.84
N GLU A 377 -6.15 -8.78 -11.72
CA GLU A 377 -6.04 -8.11 -10.42
C GLU A 377 -7.39 -7.58 -9.96
N GLN A 378 -7.68 -7.76 -8.67
CA GLN A 378 -8.91 -7.32 -8.02
C GLN A 378 -8.68 -6.84 -6.59
N ASN A 379 -9.44 -5.83 -6.17
CA ASN A 379 -9.53 -5.39 -4.77
C ASN A 379 -10.49 -6.27 -3.95
N VAL A 380 -10.25 -6.34 -2.63
CA VAL A 380 -11.05 -7.10 -1.65
C VAL A 380 -12.56 -6.82 -1.77
N GLU A 381 -13.00 -5.57 -1.66
CA GLU A 381 -14.42 -5.22 -1.72
C GLU A 381 -15.07 -5.59 -3.05
N THR A 382 -14.30 -5.49 -4.15
CA THR A 382 -14.81 -5.88 -5.48
C THR A 382 -15.19 -7.35 -5.51
N LEU A 383 -14.39 -8.21 -4.89
CA LEU A 383 -14.65 -9.65 -4.81
C LEU A 383 -15.71 -9.99 -3.77
N TYR A 384 -15.76 -9.26 -2.65
CA TYR A 384 -16.75 -9.42 -1.59
C TYR A 384 -18.19 -9.38 -2.12
N TRP A 385 -18.48 -8.48 -3.07
CA TRP A 385 -19.83 -8.33 -3.61
C TRP A 385 -20.22 -9.30 -4.73
N VAL A 386 -19.28 -10.08 -5.26
CA VAL A 386 -19.53 -10.96 -6.42
C VAL A 386 -20.67 -11.94 -6.14
N ARG A 387 -20.65 -12.61 -4.98
CA ARG A 387 -21.68 -13.60 -4.63
C ARG A 387 -23.07 -12.97 -4.61
N ASP A 388 -23.25 -11.89 -3.85
CA ASP A 388 -24.56 -11.26 -3.68
C ASP A 388 -25.11 -10.74 -5.02
N ILE A 389 -24.24 -10.17 -5.87
CA ILE A 389 -24.63 -9.71 -7.21
C ILE A 389 -25.12 -10.88 -8.08
N VAL A 390 -24.46 -12.03 -8.02
CA VAL A 390 -24.83 -13.19 -8.84
C VAL A 390 -26.10 -13.87 -8.32
N GLU A 391 -26.24 -14.03 -7.00
CA GLU A 391 -27.40 -14.71 -6.39
C GLU A 391 -28.67 -13.85 -6.45
N ARG A 392 -28.55 -12.53 -6.26
CA ARG A 392 -29.70 -11.60 -6.23
C ARG A 392 -29.98 -10.95 -7.59
N GLY A 393 -29.07 -11.13 -8.54
CA GLY A 393 -29.16 -10.61 -9.90
C GLY A 393 -28.66 -9.17 -10.06
N PRO A 394 -28.37 -8.76 -11.32
CA PRO A 394 -27.74 -7.47 -11.61
C PRO A 394 -28.61 -6.26 -11.23
N ALA A 395 -29.93 -6.41 -11.34
CA ALA A 395 -30.89 -5.37 -10.97
C ALA A 395 -30.82 -5.03 -9.48
N TRP A 396 -30.61 -6.03 -8.61
CA TRP A 396 -30.54 -5.82 -7.16
C TRP A 396 -29.40 -4.89 -6.77
N PHE A 397 -28.23 -5.00 -7.41
CA PHE A 397 -27.11 -4.11 -7.13
C PHE A 397 -27.31 -2.76 -7.84
N SER A 398 -27.56 -2.77 -9.15
CA SER A 398 -27.62 -1.54 -9.94
C SER A 398 -28.69 -0.54 -9.45
N SER A 399 -29.78 -1.01 -8.84
CA SER A 399 -30.86 -0.17 -8.29
C SER A 399 -30.56 0.48 -6.93
N GLN A 400 -29.41 0.20 -6.30
CA GLN A 400 -29.09 0.67 -4.94
C GLN A 400 -28.42 2.05 -4.93
N GLY A 401 -28.03 2.55 -6.09
CA GLY A 401 -27.41 3.86 -6.22
C GLY A 401 -28.41 4.97 -6.49
N LYS A 402 -27.93 6.21 -6.50
CA LYS A 402 -28.73 7.36 -6.91
C LYS A 402 -28.96 7.40 -8.41
N GLU A 403 -29.84 8.29 -8.86
CA GLU A 403 -30.04 8.54 -10.29
C GLU A 403 -28.71 8.82 -11.00
N GLY A 404 -28.43 8.07 -12.08
CA GLY A 404 -27.17 8.16 -12.83
C GLY A 404 -25.99 7.38 -12.23
N HIS A 405 -26.14 6.80 -11.04
CA HIS A 405 -25.08 6.12 -10.30
C HIS A 405 -25.50 4.69 -9.94
N LYS A 406 -24.80 3.67 -10.45
CA LYS A 406 -25.15 2.26 -10.20
C LYS A 406 -24.51 1.73 -8.92
N GLY A 407 -25.30 1.01 -8.12
CA GLY A 407 -24.81 0.32 -6.93
C GLY A 407 -24.64 1.21 -5.71
N PHE A 408 -24.15 0.61 -4.63
CA PHE A 408 -23.70 1.32 -3.43
C PHE A 408 -22.16 1.31 -3.36
N ARG A 409 -21.60 2.03 -2.40
CA ARG A 409 -20.16 2.06 -2.08
C ARG A 409 -19.97 1.95 -0.57
N SER A 410 -18.80 1.48 -0.18
CA SER A 410 -18.36 1.46 1.22
C SER A 410 -17.41 2.62 1.47
N PHE A 411 -17.93 3.68 2.06
CA PHE A 411 -17.16 4.88 2.36
C PHE A 411 -16.43 4.71 3.69
N SER A 412 -15.10 4.82 3.68
CA SER A 412 -14.30 4.88 4.92
C SER A 412 -14.34 6.31 5.44
N VAL A 413 -15.24 6.62 6.38
CA VAL A 413 -15.45 8.00 6.87
C VAL A 413 -14.68 8.24 8.16
N SER A 414 -13.77 9.22 8.17
CA SER A 414 -12.97 9.63 9.33
C SER A 414 -12.85 11.16 9.45
N GLY A 415 -12.06 11.65 10.41
CA GLY A 415 -11.88 13.08 10.67
C GLY A 415 -12.95 13.65 11.62
N ARG A 416 -13.39 14.89 11.39
CA ARG A 416 -14.25 15.67 12.30
C ARG A 416 -15.74 15.30 12.22
N VAL A 417 -16.08 14.02 12.37
CA VAL A 417 -17.47 13.49 12.41
C VAL A 417 -17.79 12.85 13.74
N LYS A 418 -19.08 12.75 14.12
CA LYS A 418 -19.47 12.11 15.41
C LYS A 418 -19.20 10.62 15.41
N ASN A 419 -19.58 9.93 14.33
CA ASN A 419 -19.48 8.48 14.22
C ASN A 419 -18.62 8.10 13.01
N PRO A 420 -17.29 8.15 13.13
CA PRO A 420 -16.42 7.63 12.08
C PRO A 420 -16.62 6.11 11.90
N GLY A 421 -16.17 5.58 10.78
CA GLY A 421 -16.33 4.17 10.42
C GLY A 421 -16.81 3.97 8.99
N VAL A 422 -16.97 2.71 8.58
CA VAL A 422 -17.42 2.37 7.23
C VAL A 422 -18.91 2.62 7.08
N LYS A 423 -19.29 3.40 6.07
CA LYS A 423 -20.67 3.72 5.73
C LYS A 423 -21.01 3.12 4.36
N VAL A 424 -21.90 2.13 4.35
CA VAL A 424 -22.44 1.61 3.09
C VAL A 424 -23.58 2.53 2.67
N ALA A 425 -23.39 3.24 1.57
CA ALA A 425 -24.33 4.23 1.06
C ALA A 425 -24.48 4.16 -0.46
N PRO A 426 -25.61 4.63 -1.03
CA PRO A 426 -25.80 4.69 -2.48
C PRO A 426 -24.63 5.37 -3.18
N ALA A 427 -24.18 4.83 -4.33
CA ALA A 427 -23.27 5.57 -5.20
C ALA A 427 -23.94 6.89 -5.61
N GLY A 428 -23.17 7.98 -5.62
CA GLY A 428 -23.69 9.33 -5.85
C GLY A 428 -24.22 10.04 -4.60
N VAL A 429 -24.17 9.41 -3.41
CA VAL A 429 -24.39 10.12 -2.12
C VAL A 429 -23.46 11.34 -2.01
N THR A 430 -23.89 12.39 -1.34
CA THR A 430 -23.08 13.60 -1.14
C THR A 430 -22.31 13.55 0.19
N ILE A 431 -21.31 14.43 0.35
CA ILE A 431 -20.60 14.57 1.63
C ILE A 431 -21.55 15.02 2.73
N ARG A 432 -22.48 15.93 2.41
CA ARG A 432 -23.48 16.40 3.37
C ARG A 432 -24.33 15.26 3.89
N GLU A 433 -24.83 14.40 3.00
CA GLU A 433 -25.61 13.23 3.38
C GLU A 433 -24.79 12.22 4.18
N LEU A 434 -23.54 11.94 3.77
CA LEU A 434 -22.64 11.07 4.54
C LEU A 434 -22.44 11.58 5.97
N ILE A 435 -22.21 12.89 6.14
CA ILE A 435 -22.04 13.50 7.47
C ILE A 435 -23.35 13.41 8.26
N GLU A 436 -24.45 13.94 7.72
CA GLU A 436 -25.71 14.12 8.45
C GLU A 436 -26.45 12.80 8.70
N THR A 437 -26.57 11.95 7.67
CA THR A 437 -27.38 10.73 7.71
C THR A 437 -26.59 9.52 8.22
N TYR A 438 -25.32 9.38 7.81
CA TYR A 438 -24.54 8.15 8.07
C TYR A 438 -23.53 8.29 9.23
N ALA A 439 -23.03 9.51 9.47
CA ALA A 439 -22.07 9.78 10.54
C ALA A 439 -22.68 10.50 11.75
N GLY A 440 -23.96 10.89 11.71
CA GLY A 440 -24.68 11.55 12.80
C GLY A 440 -24.29 13.02 13.02
N GLY A 441 -23.72 13.66 12.00
CA GLY A 441 -23.28 15.05 12.01
C GLY A 441 -21.78 15.23 12.23
N MET A 442 -21.37 16.50 12.22
CA MET A 442 -20.01 16.92 12.59
C MET A 442 -19.73 16.62 14.06
N GLN A 443 -18.47 16.36 14.39
CA GLN A 443 -17.99 16.33 15.77
C GLN A 443 -18.41 17.62 16.50
N ASP A 444 -18.77 17.53 17.78
CA ASP A 444 -19.28 18.67 18.55
C ASP A 444 -18.28 19.84 18.55
N GLY A 445 -18.78 21.06 18.29
CA GLY A 445 -17.96 22.27 18.17
C GLY A 445 -17.25 22.46 16.83
N HIS A 446 -17.36 21.51 15.90
CA HIS A 446 -16.78 21.62 14.56
C HIS A 446 -17.83 22.01 13.51
N THR A 447 -17.39 22.83 12.55
CA THR A 447 -18.14 23.20 11.34
C THR A 447 -17.35 22.76 10.13
N LEU A 448 -18.02 22.17 9.12
CA LEU A 448 -17.37 21.66 7.91
C LEU A 448 -16.66 22.79 7.16
N LYS A 449 -15.37 22.62 6.90
CA LYS A 449 -14.55 23.51 6.05
C LYS A 449 -14.18 22.87 4.73
N GLY A 450 -13.84 21.58 4.77
CA GLY A 450 -13.44 20.83 3.59
C GLY A 450 -13.41 19.34 3.85
N PHE A 451 -13.09 18.58 2.80
CA PHE A 451 -13.04 17.13 2.85
C PHE A 451 -12.07 16.57 1.82
N LEU A 452 -11.52 15.39 2.11
CA LEU A 452 -10.86 14.54 1.13
C LEU A 452 -11.91 13.51 0.67
N PRO A 453 -12.20 13.37 -0.64
CA PRO A 453 -13.22 12.44 -1.13
C PRO A 453 -12.68 11.03 -1.44
N GLY A 454 -11.36 10.88 -1.52
CA GLY A 454 -10.68 9.65 -1.93
C GLY A 454 -9.30 9.49 -1.34
N GLY A 455 -9.14 9.85 -0.07
CA GLY A 455 -7.86 9.82 0.65
C GLY A 455 -6.89 10.91 0.19
N ALA A 456 -5.61 10.70 0.47
CA ALA A 456 -4.52 11.62 0.14
C ALA A 456 -4.46 11.93 -1.37
N SER A 457 -4.72 10.93 -2.22
CA SER A 457 -4.64 11.08 -3.67
C SER A 457 -5.84 11.81 -4.28
N GLY A 458 -7.00 11.77 -3.62
CA GLY A 458 -8.26 12.35 -4.12
C GLY A 458 -8.35 13.87 -4.14
N GLY A 459 -7.40 14.59 -3.51
CA GLY A 459 -7.43 16.05 -3.37
C GLY A 459 -8.24 16.54 -2.17
N ILE A 460 -8.35 17.86 -2.01
CA ILE A 460 -9.05 18.51 -0.88
C ILE A 460 -10.11 19.47 -1.43
N PHE A 461 -11.38 19.26 -1.09
CA PHE A 461 -12.47 20.08 -1.60
C PHE A 461 -13.11 20.93 -0.50
N PRO A 462 -13.61 22.14 -0.82
CA PRO A 462 -14.25 23.03 0.14
C PRO A 462 -15.66 22.58 0.49
N ALA A 463 -16.17 23.02 1.64
CA ALA A 463 -17.55 22.75 2.08
C ALA A 463 -18.62 23.16 1.05
N SER A 464 -18.34 24.16 0.21
CA SER A 464 -19.23 24.58 -0.88
C SER A 464 -19.44 23.52 -1.96
N MET A 465 -18.59 22.50 -2.01
CA MET A 465 -18.68 21.36 -2.93
C MET A 465 -19.25 20.10 -2.26
N ALA A 466 -19.72 20.19 -1.02
CA ALA A 466 -20.21 19.03 -0.26
C ALA A 466 -21.47 18.37 -0.84
N ASP A 467 -22.17 19.05 -1.75
CA ASP A 467 -23.40 18.58 -2.40
C ASP A 467 -23.15 17.92 -3.77
N HIS A 468 -21.88 17.79 -4.20
CA HIS A 468 -21.55 17.01 -5.40
C HIS A 468 -21.70 15.50 -5.14
N PRO A 469 -22.23 14.73 -6.11
CA PRO A 469 -22.31 13.27 -5.99
C PRO A 469 -20.93 12.61 -5.85
N LEU A 470 -20.81 11.65 -4.93
CA LEU A 470 -19.60 10.85 -4.77
C LEU A 470 -19.72 9.55 -5.56
N ASP A 471 -19.18 9.57 -6.78
CA ASP A 471 -18.95 8.38 -7.60
C ASP A 471 -17.87 8.67 -8.65
N PHE A 472 -17.32 7.61 -9.23
CA PHE A 472 -16.29 7.68 -10.27
C PHE A 472 -16.73 8.56 -11.46
N GLY A 473 -15.86 9.48 -11.89
CA GLY A 473 -16.12 10.41 -13.00
C GLY A 473 -16.72 11.75 -12.57
N THR A 474 -17.09 11.94 -11.30
CA THR A 474 -17.80 13.16 -10.86
C THR A 474 -16.87 14.30 -10.48
N LEU A 475 -15.73 14.01 -9.85
CA LEU A 475 -14.82 15.02 -9.28
C LEU A 475 -13.59 15.30 -10.15
N GLU A 476 -13.34 14.47 -11.17
CA GLU A 476 -12.18 14.51 -12.06
C GLU A 476 -12.09 15.85 -12.80
N LYS A 477 -13.24 16.41 -13.19
CA LYS A 477 -13.36 17.75 -13.80
C LYS A 477 -12.92 18.89 -12.87
N HIS A 478 -12.82 18.63 -11.57
CA HIS A 478 -12.39 19.58 -10.55
C HIS A 478 -10.98 19.27 -10.02
N GLY A 479 -10.25 18.34 -10.66
CA GLY A 479 -8.85 18.06 -10.31
C GLY A 479 -8.66 17.06 -9.16
N GLY A 480 -9.69 16.30 -8.79
CA GLY A 480 -9.62 15.25 -7.77
C GLY A 480 -10.48 14.03 -8.15
N PHE A 481 -10.61 13.05 -7.26
CA PHE A 481 -11.39 11.83 -7.53
C PHE A 481 -11.76 11.10 -6.23
N VAL A 482 -12.77 10.23 -6.29
CA VAL A 482 -13.27 9.49 -5.13
C VAL A 482 -12.39 8.30 -4.72
N GLY A 483 -11.57 7.78 -5.63
CA GLY A 483 -10.55 6.77 -5.33
C GLY A 483 -11.14 5.56 -4.60
N SER A 484 -10.51 5.16 -3.50
CA SER A 484 -10.93 4.06 -2.62
C SER A 484 -12.17 4.37 -1.78
N HIS A 485 -12.81 5.54 -1.98
CA HIS A 485 -13.89 6.08 -1.14
C HIS A 485 -13.47 6.35 0.31
N ALA A 486 -12.20 6.71 0.51
CA ALA A 486 -11.70 7.25 1.76
C ALA A 486 -12.12 8.72 1.93
N VAL A 487 -13.03 8.97 2.88
CA VAL A 487 -13.58 10.29 3.15
C VAL A 487 -13.03 10.82 4.47
N VAL A 488 -12.20 11.86 4.41
CA VAL A 488 -11.66 12.52 5.61
C VAL A 488 -12.27 13.91 5.75
N ILE A 489 -13.02 14.14 6.83
CA ILE A 489 -13.74 15.39 7.08
C ILE A 489 -12.89 16.38 7.87
N LEU A 490 -12.82 17.62 7.37
CA LEU A 490 -12.04 18.73 7.93
C LEU A 490 -12.97 19.87 8.37
N SER A 491 -12.53 20.62 9.38
CA SER A 491 -13.30 21.69 9.99
C SER A 491 -12.61 23.05 9.93
N GLU A 492 -13.34 24.09 10.31
CA GLU A 492 -12.82 25.46 10.42
C GLU A 492 -11.64 25.61 11.39
N GLN A 493 -11.43 24.63 12.27
CA GLN A 493 -10.33 24.61 13.23
C GLN A 493 -9.04 23.99 12.65
N ASP A 494 -9.12 23.32 11.48
CA ASP A 494 -8.00 22.62 10.87
C ASP A 494 -7.23 23.54 9.91
N ASP A 495 -5.90 23.52 10.00
CA ASP A 495 -5.02 24.34 9.16
C ASP A 495 -4.82 23.68 7.79
N MET A 496 -5.32 24.32 6.73
CA MET A 496 -5.28 23.75 5.39
C MET A 496 -3.88 23.61 4.80
N LYS A 497 -2.95 24.50 5.15
CA LYS A 497 -1.55 24.37 4.75
C LYS A 497 -0.90 23.20 5.46
N ALA A 498 -1.20 23.02 6.75
CA ALA A 498 -0.68 21.89 7.53
C ALA A 498 -1.27 20.56 7.07
N VAL A 499 -2.54 20.52 6.65
CA VAL A 499 -3.17 19.35 6.01
C VAL A 499 -2.45 18.99 4.71
N ALA A 500 -2.31 19.94 3.77
CA ALA A 500 -1.63 19.67 2.51
C ALA A 500 -0.17 19.27 2.71
N LEU A 501 0.55 19.90 3.65
CA LEU A 501 1.93 19.53 3.96
C LEU A 501 2.04 18.10 4.54
N ASN A 502 1.11 17.69 5.40
CA ASN A 502 1.06 16.31 5.92
C ASN A 502 0.91 15.30 4.77
N LEU A 503 -0.02 15.53 3.86
CA LEU A 503 -0.26 14.66 2.70
C LEU A 503 0.91 14.67 1.72
N MET A 504 1.58 15.81 1.52
CA MET A 504 2.76 15.89 0.67
C MET A 504 3.98 15.16 1.26
N LYS A 505 4.16 15.18 2.59
CA LYS A 505 5.19 14.38 3.28
C LYS A 505 4.93 12.89 3.09
N PHE A 506 3.67 12.46 3.20
CA PHE A 506 3.28 11.09 2.89
C PHE A 506 3.71 10.69 1.46
N PHE A 507 3.45 11.53 0.45
CA PHE A 507 3.90 11.22 -0.92
C PHE A 507 5.42 11.31 -1.12
N GLU A 508 6.13 12.13 -0.34
CA GLU A 508 7.60 12.16 -0.31
C GLU A 508 8.15 10.82 0.18
N ASP A 509 7.64 10.33 1.31
CA ASP A 509 8.09 9.08 1.94
C ASP A 509 7.69 7.84 1.14
N GLU A 510 6.51 7.85 0.50
CA GLU A 510 5.98 6.69 -0.23
C GLU A 510 6.31 6.66 -1.74
N SER A 511 7.05 7.66 -2.22
CA SER A 511 7.55 7.63 -3.59
C SER A 511 8.55 6.48 -3.77
N CYS A 512 8.25 5.55 -4.70
CA CYS A 512 9.15 4.44 -5.03
C CYS A 512 10.53 4.86 -5.59
N GLY A 513 10.72 6.13 -5.93
CA GLY A 513 12.00 6.69 -6.34
C GLY A 513 12.38 6.44 -7.81
N GLN A 514 11.50 5.83 -8.62
CA GLN A 514 11.80 5.43 -10.00
C GLN A 514 11.88 6.62 -10.97
N CYS A 515 10.89 7.51 -10.97
CA CYS A 515 10.86 8.66 -11.89
C CYS A 515 11.26 9.96 -11.19
N THR A 516 12.09 10.77 -11.87
CA THR A 516 12.53 12.09 -11.40
C THR A 516 11.39 13.01 -10.97
N PRO A 517 10.32 13.22 -11.77
CA PRO A 517 9.25 14.15 -11.40
C PRO A 517 8.59 13.79 -10.08
N CYS A 518 8.29 12.50 -9.83
CA CYS A 518 7.76 12.08 -8.53
C CYS A 518 8.82 12.18 -7.43
N ARG A 519 9.97 11.49 -7.59
CA ARG A 519 11.00 11.37 -6.53
C ARG A 519 11.52 12.71 -6.04
N VAL A 520 11.82 13.60 -6.97
CA VAL A 520 12.40 14.92 -6.64
C VAL A 520 11.30 15.94 -6.47
N GLY A 521 10.18 15.82 -7.20
CA GLY A 521 9.10 16.81 -7.10
C GLY A 521 8.40 16.80 -5.76
N THR A 522 8.13 15.63 -5.16
CA THR A 522 7.57 15.57 -3.81
C THR A 522 8.49 16.19 -2.77
N GLU A 523 9.80 15.85 -2.79
CA GLU A 523 10.82 16.45 -1.91
C GLU A 523 10.90 17.97 -2.05
N LYS A 524 10.89 18.50 -3.29
CA LYS A 524 10.92 19.94 -3.54
C LYS A 524 9.65 20.62 -3.05
N ALA A 525 8.49 20.03 -3.34
CA ALA A 525 7.21 20.57 -2.89
C ALA A 525 7.14 20.65 -1.36
N VAL A 526 7.53 19.58 -0.65
CA VAL A 526 7.57 19.58 0.82
C VAL A 526 8.49 20.68 1.35
N LYS A 527 9.70 20.82 0.83
CA LYS A 527 10.64 21.88 1.27
C LYS A 527 10.10 23.29 1.04
N LEU A 528 9.46 23.52 -0.11
CA LEU A 528 8.82 24.81 -0.40
C LEU A 528 7.63 25.07 0.52
N MET A 529 6.83 24.05 0.83
CA MET A 529 5.64 24.18 1.67
C MET A 529 5.95 24.32 3.16
N GLN A 530 7.11 23.83 3.63
CA GLN A 530 7.58 23.98 5.02
C GLN A 530 7.90 25.44 5.40
N HIS A 531 8.12 26.31 4.41
CA HIS A 531 8.49 27.70 4.63
C HIS A 531 7.46 28.62 3.96
N GLY A 532 6.87 29.51 4.74
CA GLY A 532 5.92 30.51 4.23
C GLY A 532 6.61 31.84 3.88
N PRO A 533 6.01 32.66 3.01
CA PRO A 533 4.81 32.38 2.19
C PRO A 533 5.12 31.37 1.06
N TRP A 534 4.10 30.63 0.61
CA TRP A 534 4.27 29.66 -0.48
C TRP A 534 4.43 30.37 -1.83
N ASP A 535 5.43 29.98 -2.62
CA ASP A 535 5.57 30.39 -4.02
C ASP A 535 4.60 29.59 -4.89
N THR A 536 3.39 30.12 -5.08
CA THR A 536 2.31 29.44 -5.79
C THR A 536 2.61 29.23 -7.28
N ASN A 537 3.41 30.10 -7.90
CA ASN A 537 3.79 29.94 -9.30
C ASN A 537 4.74 28.75 -9.45
N LEU A 538 5.79 28.70 -8.64
CA LEU A 538 6.75 27.59 -8.67
C LEU A 538 6.11 26.25 -8.29
N LEU A 539 5.23 26.26 -7.27
CA LEU A 539 4.49 25.06 -6.87
C LEU A 539 3.53 24.58 -7.98
N THR A 540 2.94 25.49 -8.75
CA THR A 540 2.08 25.15 -9.89
C THR A 540 2.88 24.55 -11.05
N GLU A 541 4.05 25.09 -11.36
CA GLU A 541 4.96 24.53 -12.36
C GLU A 541 5.39 23.10 -11.96
N LEU A 542 5.77 22.92 -10.69
CA LEU A 542 6.17 21.63 -10.15
C LEU A 542 5.04 20.60 -10.19
N ALA A 543 3.82 21.00 -9.79
CA ALA A 543 2.64 20.17 -9.85
C ALA A 543 2.30 19.72 -11.28
N THR A 544 2.45 20.62 -12.25
CA THR A 544 2.22 20.31 -13.68
C THR A 544 3.24 19.28 -14.17
N LEU A 545 4.53 19.49 -13.87
CA LEU A 545 5.59 18.53 -14.20
C LEU A 545 5.32 17.14 -13.61
N MET A 546 4.91 17.08 -12.33
CA MET A 546 4.58 15.82 -11.65
C MET A 546 3.42 15.10 -12.33
N ARG A 547 2.36 15.83 -12.70
CA ARG A 547 1.18 15.27 -13.38
C ARG A 547 1.49 14.74 -14.77
N ASP A 548 2.28 15.47 -15.55
CA ASP A 548 2.48 15.17 -16.97
C ASP A 548 3.57 14.12 -17.20
N ALA A 549 4.57 14.03 -16.32
CA ALA A 549 5.78 13.23 -16.56
C ALA A 549 5.96 12.04 -15.60
N SER A 550 5.07 11.82 -14.62
CA SER A 550 5.14 10.66 -13.74
C SER A 550 4.68 9.37 -14.44
N ILE A 551 5.40 8.27 -14.18
CA ILE A 551 5.16 6.96 -14.81
C ILE A 551 3.86 6.30 -14.34
N CYS A 552 3.46 6.55 -13.08
CA CYS A 552 2.30 5.91 -12.45
C CYS A 552 1.36 6.94 -11.80
N GLY A 553 0.17 6.48 -11.44
CA GLY A 553 -0.89 7.31 -10.86
C GLY A 553 -0.50 7.99 -9.55
N LEU A 554 0.40 7.40 -8.74
CA LEU A 554 0.87 8.02 -7.50
C LEU A 554 1.53 9.36 -7.79
N GLY A 555 2.55 9.39 -8.66
CA GLY A 555 3.25 10.65 -8.97
C GLY A 555 2.35 11.68 -9.66
N GLN A 556 1.34 11.22 -10.40
CA GLN A 556 0.37 12.09 -11.07
C GLN A 556 -0.63 12.74 -10.08
N ALA A 557 -1.03 11.99 -9.04
CA ALA A 557 -1.97 12.44 -8.02
C ALA A 557 -1.30 13.09 -6.81
N ALA A 558 -0.01 12.85 -6.58
CA ALA A 558 0.76 13.41 -5.48
C ALA A 558 0.61 14.93 -5.31
N PRO A 559 0.57 15.78 -6.36
CA PRO A 559 0.38 17.22 -6.18
C PRO A 559 -1.08 17.64 -5.91
N ASN A 560 -2.06 16.73 -5.89
CA ASN A 560 -3.47 17.10 -5.70
C ASN A 560 -3.72 17.85 -4.39
N PRO A 561 -3.16 17.47 -3.22
CA PRO A 561 -3.36 18.22 -1.98
C PRO A 561 -2.89 19.67 -2.06
N LEU A 562 -1.70 19.92 -2.62
CA LEU A 562 -1.14 21.27 -2.70
C LEU A 562 -1.92 22.13 -3.70
N VAL A 563 -2.28 21.56 -4.86
CA VAL A 563 -3.07 22.28 -5.89
C VAL A 563 -4.46 22.61 -5.35
N SER A 564 -5.07 21.68 -4.63
CA SER A 564 -6.37 21.86 -4.00
C SER A 564 -6.38 23.03 -3.02
N VAL A 565 -5.38 23.11 -2.13
CA VAL A 565 -5.28 24.21 -1.17
C VAL A 565 -5.09 25.57 -1.85
N MET A 566 -4.20 25.63 -2.86
CA MET A 566 -4.01 26.87 -3.61
C MET A 566 -5.26 27.33 -4.38
N THR A 567 -6.09 26.37 -4.82
CA THR A 567 -7.29 26.66 -5.63
C THR A 567 -8.49 27.02 -4.77
N PHE A 568 -8.78 26.24 -3.73
CA PHE A 568 -10.03 26.32 -2.99
C PHE A 568 -9.91 27.04 -1.65
N PHE A 569 -8.69 27.21 -1.13
CA PHE A 569 -8.43 27.82 0.18
C PHE A 569 -7.36 28.94 0.09
N PRO A 570 -7.47 29.89 -0.86
CA PRO A 570 -6.46 30.93 -1.05
C PRO A 570 -6.27 31.81 0.19
N ASP A 571 -7.33 32.06 0.96
CA ASP A 571 -7.28 32.86 2.19
C ASP A 571 -6.42 32.19 3.29
N ASP A 572 -6.32 30.87 3.29
CA ASP A 572 -5.46 30.15 4.23
C ASP A 572 -3.97 30.31 3.88
N LEU A 573 -3.61 30.62 2.62
CA LEU A 573 -2.21 30.77 2.21
C LEU A 573 -1.49 31.91 2.94
N ALA A 574 -2.23 32.98 3.26
CA ALA A 574 -1.74 34.14 3.99
C ALA A 574 -1.46 33.87 5.47
N LYS A 575 -2.03 32.78 6.02
CA LYS A 575 -1.83 32.41 7.43
C LYS A 575 -0.45 31.78 7.65
N PRO A 576 0.19 31.99 8.81
CA PRO A 576 1.35 31.20 9.22
C PRO A 576 1.02 29.71 9.19
N LEU A 577 2.01 28.88 8.84
CA LEU A 577 1.86 27.43 8.93
C LEU A 577 1.65 27.02 10.39
N GLY A 578 0.50 26.44 10.69
CA GLY A 578 0.14 25.89 11.99
C GLY A 578 0.95 24.65 12.33
N ARG A 579 0.84 24.24 13.60
CA ARG A 579 1.41 22.99 14.12
C ARG A 579 0.24 22.11 14.57
N TRP A 580 0.41 20.80 14.38
CA TRP A 580 -0.47 19.77 14.93
C TRP A 580 0.00 19.37 16.34
#